data_AF-A0A7K4D9C8-F1
#
_entry.id   AF-A0A7K4D9C8-F1
#
_cell.length_a   1.000
_cell.length_b   1.000
_cell.length_c   1.000
_cell.angle_alpha   90.00
_cell.angle_beta   90.00
_cell.angle_gamma   90.00
#
_symmetry.space_group_name_H-M   'P 1'
#
loop_
_entity.id
_entity.type
_entity.pdbx_description
1 polymer ?
#
loop_
_entity_poly.entity_id
_entity_poly.type
_entity_poly.pdbx_seq_one_letter_code
_entity_poly.pdbx_strand_id
1 'polypeptide(L)'
;MGKLAEKLGFVKKLQIIFDEKEKKEFIKVFVLDVFMGIFQSISIVSVFAFINTVMDVSTISSNKYLSFFYENLGFSDIKKFLFVMGLAVLILLISGNVISAYSTWLKTFFVWNVNCKITTKLLRKYLFSPYAYFLNRNTSELEKNITSECDALSGNFLQSFLNMMEGLITTLIILIMLLLTDPLVTVISMGTLIT
;
A
#
# COMPACT_ATOMS: atom_id res chain seq x y z
N MET A 1 31.88 -3.99 15.84
CA MET A 1 31.55 -4.39 14.44
C MET A 1 30.74 -5.69 14.32
N GLY A 2 30.25 -6.32 15.41
CA GLY A 2 29.54 -7.62 15.35
C GLY A 2 28.02 -7.58 15.08
N LYS A 3 27.32 -6.45 15.37
CA LYS A 3 25.85 -6.36 15.22
C LYS A 3 25.37 -6.15 13.77
N LEU A 4 26.25 -5.71 12.86
CA LEU A 4 25.90 -5.49 11.45
C LEU A 4 25.94 -6.80 10.64
N ALA A 5 26.85 -7.73 10.98
CA ALA A 5 26.96 -9.04 10.32
C ALA A 5 25.76 -9.95 10.63
N GLU A 6 25.20 -9.86 11.84
CA GLU A 6 24.04 -10.65 12.26
C GLU A 6 22.75 -10.20 11.54
N LYS A 7 22.57 -8.88 11.34
CA LYS A 7 21.48 -8.34 10.51
C LYS A 7 21.61 -8.75 9.04
N LEU A 8 22.82 -8.76 8.48
CA LEU A 8 23.07 -9.23 7.10
C LEU A 8 22.78 -10.72 6.91
N GLY A 9 23.00 -11.55 7.94
CA GLY A 9 22.62 -12.96 7.95
C GLY A 9 21.10 -13.19 7.97
N PHE A 10 20.35 -12.31 8.64
CA PHE A 10 18.89 -12.38 8.71
C PHE A 10 18.23 -12.05 7.36
N VAL A 11 18.73 -11.04 6.64
CA VAL A 11 18.27 -10.69 5.28
C VAL A 11 18.57 -11.82 4.29
N LYS A 12 19.74 -12.45 4.38
CA LYS A 12 20.06 -13.65 3.57
C LYS A 12 19.17 -14.85 3.93
N LYS A 13 18.86 -15.08 5.21
CA LYS A 13 17.91 -16.14 5.63
C LYS A 13 16.49 -15.88 5.11
N LEU A 14 16.04 -14.62 5.10
CA LEU A 14 14.79 -14.22 4.46
C LEU A 14 14.81 -14.48 2.94
N GLN A 15 15.89 -14.12 2.24
CA GLN A 15 16.04 -14.42 0.81
C GLN A 15 16.06 -15.92 0.47
N ILE A 16 16.47 -16.78 1.41
CA ILE A 16 16.48 -18.24 1.24
C ILE A 16 15.10 -18.86 1.57
N ILE A 17 14.28 -18.17 2.37
CA ILE A 17 12.91 -18.59 2.68
C ILE A 17 11.94 -18.17 1.57
N PHE A 18 12.17 -17.01 0.95
CA PHE A 18 11.34 -16.49 -0.13
C PHE A 18 11.61 -17.20 -1.48
N ASP A 19 10.64 -18.02 -1.90
CA ASP A 19 10.67 -18.75 -3.17
C ASP A 19 10.56 -17.79 -4.38
N GLU A 20 11.02 -18.19 -5.57
CA GLU A 20 10.98 -17.32 -6.77
C GLU A 20 9.55 -16.87 -7.14
N LYS A 21 8.56 -17.69 -6.78
CA LYS A 21 7.13 -17.36 -6.91
C LYS A 21 6.73 -16.18 -6.03
N GLU A 22 7.27 -16.10 -4.82
CA GLU A 22 6.90 -15.06 -3.86
C GLU A 22 7.52 -13.72 -4.20
N LYS A 23 8.70 -13.71 -4.84
CA LYS A 23 9.25 -12.48 -5.44
C LYS A 23 8.33 -11.92 -6.53
N LYS A 24 7.75 -12.77 -7.37
CA LYS A 24 6.80 -12.33 -8.41
C LYS A 24 5.52 -11.76 -7.81
N GLU A 25 4.96 -12.41 -6.79
CA GLU A 25 3.79 -11.90 -6.08
C GLU A 25 4.09 -10.59 -5.34
N PHE A 26 5.26 -10.47 -4.71
CA PHE A 26 5.72 -9.22 -4.09
C PHE A 26 5.84 -8.07 -5.10
N ILE A 27 6.40 -8.34 -6.29
CA ILE A 27 6.47 -7.35 -7.37
C ILE A 27 5.07 -6.96 -7.85
N LYS A 28 4.12 -7.91 -7.96
CA LYS A 28 2.73 -7.60 -8.33
C LYS A 28 2.08 -6.67 -7.31
N VAL A 29 2.22 -6.96 -6.02
CA VAL A 29 1.71 -6.11 -4.93
C VAL A 29 2.34 -4.72 -5.01
N PHE A 30 3.66 -4.64 -5.15
CA PHE A 30 4.38 -3.37 -5.24
C PHE A 30 3.90 -2.51 -6.43
N VAL A 31 3.77 -3.11 -7.61
CA VAL A 31 3.26 -2.41 -8.80
C VAL A 31 1.83 -1.92 -8.55
N LEU A 32 1.00 -2.74 -7.92
CA LEU A 32 -0.39 -2.40 -7.63
C LEU A 32 -0.49 -1.25 -6.61
N ASP A 33 0.37 -1.21 -5.59
CA ASP A 33 0.45 -0.11 -4.62
C ASP A 33 0.86 1.21 -5.29
N VAL A 34 1.78 1.17 -6.27
CA VAL A 34 2.13 2.37 -7.06
C VAL A 34 0.92 2.87 -7.85
N PHE A 35 0.18 1.98 -8.53
CA PHE A 35 -1.04 2.36 -9.24
C PHE A 35 -2.12 2.90 -8.30
N MET A 36 -2.29 2.27 -7.13
CA MET A 36 -3.22 2.71 -6.10
C MET A 36 -2.88 4.14 -5.62
N GLY A 37 -1.61 4.42 -5.33
CA GLY A 37 -1.18 5.74 -4.87
C GLY A 37 -1.42 6.83 -5.91
N ILE A 38 -1.19 6.54 -7.20
CA ILE A 38 -1.49 7.47 -8.29
C ILE A 38 -2.99 7.76 -8.36
N PHE A 39 -3.83 6.71 -8.31
CA PHE A 39 -5.28 6.85 -8.35
C PHE A 39 -5.81 7.64 -7.16
N GLN A 40 -5.34 7.35 -5.95
CA GLN A 40 -5.70 8.12 -4.76
C GLN A 40 -5.31 9.59 -4.90
N SER A 41 -4.10 9.88 -5.39
CA SER A 41 -3.67 11.26 -5.56
C SER A 41 -4.51 12.00 -6.60
N ILE A 42 -4.85 11.36 -7.72
CA ILE A 42 -5.75 11.94 -8.74
C ILE A 42 -7.12 12.21 -8.13
N SER A 43 -7.66 11.28 -7.34
CA SER A 43 -8.95 11.46 -6.68
C SER A 43 -8.93 12.63 -5.69
N ILE A 44 -7.86 12.79 -4.91
CA ILE A 44 -7.69 13.92 -3.97
C ILE A 44 -7.66 15.26 -4.72
N VAL A 45 -6.84 15.37 -5.77
CA VAL A 45 -6.75 16.59 -6.60
C VAL A 45 -8.08 16.90 -7.28
N SER A 46 -8.81 15.87 -7.74
CA SER A 46 -10.11 16.03 -8.38
C SER A 46 -11.16 16.57 -7.41
N VAL A 47 -11.18 16.09 -6.16
CA VAL A 47 -12.06 16.61 -5.11
C VAL A 47 -11.73 18.08 -4.81
N PHE A 48 -10.45 18.41 -4.68
CA PHE A 48 -10.01 19.79 -4.44
C PHE A 48 -10.42 20.73 -5.58
N ALA A 49 -10.18 20.33 -6.83
CA ALA A 49 -10.59 21.10 -7.99
C ALA A 49 -12.11 21.29 -8.05
N PHE A 50 -12.89 20.26 -7.69
CA PHE A 50 -14.35 20.36 -7.61
C PHE A 50 -14.81 21.36 -6.55
N ILE A 51 -14.28 21.28 -5.33
CA ILE A 51 -14.64 22.20 -4.24
C ILE A 51 -14.36 23.64 -4.66
N ASN A 52 -13.17 23.93 -5.21
CA ASN A 52 -12.83 25.28 -5.66
C ASN A 52 -13.75 25.78 -6.78
N THR A 53 -14.15 24.89 -7.69
CA THR A 53 -15.07 25.23 -8.78
C THR A 53 -16.50 25.50 -8.30
N VAL A 54 -16.95 24.80 -7.24
CA VAL A 54 -18.26 25.05 -6.61
C VAL A 54 -18.25 26.37 -5.83
N MET A 55 -17.14 26.68 -5.14
CA MET A 55 -17.01 27.87 -4.30
C MET A 55 -16.91 29.16 -5.10
N ASP A 56 -16.19 29.15 -6.23
CA ASP A 56 -16.08 30.29 -7.12
C ASP A 56 -16.11 29.85 -8.60
N VAL A 57 -17.14 30.30 -9.32
CA VAL A 57 -17.34 29.95 -10.73
C VAL A 57 -16.31 30.68 -11.63
N SER A 58 -15.73 31.79 -11.16
CA SER A 58 -14.71 32.54 -11.89
C SER A 58 -13.40 31.74 -12.08
N THR A 59 -13.17 30.73 -11.24
CA THR A 59 -12.02 29.80 -11.33
C THR A 59 -12.01 28.98 -12.63
N ILE A 60 -13.18 28.75 -13.24
CA ILE A 60 -13.31 28.03 -14.53
C ILE A 60 -12.63 28.81 -15.67
N SER A 61 -12.68 30.14 -15.61
CA SER A 61 -12.11 31.03 -16.64
C SER A 61 -10.61 31.30 -16.43
N SER A 62 -10.14 31.20 -15.19
CA SER A 62 -8.74 31.47 -14.84
C SER A 62 -7.80 30.27 -15.06
N ASN A 63 -8.31 29.04 -15.04
CA ASN A 63 -7.46 27.85 -15.09
C ASN A 63 -7.57 27.14 -16.45
N LYS A 64 -6.45 27.10 -17.19
CA LYS A 64 -6.36 26.58 -18.57
C LYS A 64 -6.85 25.13 -18.69
N TYR A 65 -6.72 24.33 -17.64
CA TYR A 65 -7.21 22.95 -17.60
C TYR A 65 -8.74 22.88 -17.50
N LEU A 66 -9.37 23.72 -16.66
CA LEU A 66 -10.83 23.75 -16.51
C LEU A 66 -11.52 24.32 -17.75
N SER A 67 -10.94 25.38 -18.34
CA SER A 67 -11.46 26.00 -19.56
C SER A 67 -11.41 25.04 -20.76
N PHE A 68 -10.34 24.23 -20.89
CA PHE A 68 -10.25 23.20 -21.93
C PHE A 68 -11.33 22.12 -21.79
N PHE A 69 -11.59 21.64 -20.57
CA PHE A 69 -12.69 20.69 -20.35
C PHE A 69 -14.07 21.33 -20.57
N TYR A 70 -14.25 22.60 -20.18
CA TYR A 70 -15.50 23.33 -20.38
C TYR A 70 -15.83 23.54 -21.86
N GLU A 71 -14.85 23.94 -22.68
CA GLU A 71 -15.01 24.09 -24.13
C GLU A 71 -15.21 22.74 -24.84
N ASN A 72 -14.45 21.72 -24.46
CA ASN A 72 -14.51 20.41 -25.13
C ASN A 72 -15.77 19.60 -24.78
N LEU A 73 -16.38 19.86 -23.62
CA LEU A 73 -17.67 19.28 -23.24
C LEU A 73 -18.89 20.11 -23.72
N GLY A 74 -18.67 21.32 -24.27
CA GLY A 74 -19.71 22.10 -24.96
C GLY A 74 -20.91 22.52 -24.09
N PHE A 75 -20.74 22.65 -22.78
CA PHE A 75 -21.86 22.96 -21.87
C PHE A 75 -22.14 24.47 -21.81
N SER A 76 -23.30 24.90 -22.31
CA SER A 76 -23.79 26.28 -22.17
C SER A 76 -24.28 26.66 -20.76
N ASP A 77 -24.40 25.71 -19.83
CA ASP A 77 -24.97 25.92 -18.49
C ASP A 77 -24.00 25.43 -17.40
N ILE A 78 -23.55 26.37 -16.56
CA ILE A 78 -22.60 26.14 -15.45
C ILE A 78 -23.12 25.08 -14.47
N LYS A 79 -24.44 25.03 -14.23
CA LYS A 79 -25.03 24.06 -13.29
C LYS A 79 -24.91 22.62 -13.81
N LYS A 80 -25.07 22.41 -15.12
CA LYS A 80 -24.93 21.09 -15.74
C LYS A 80 -23.47 20.63 -15.75
N PHE A 81 -22.54 21.55 -16.02
CA PHE A 81 -21.11 21.27 -15.92
C PHE A 81 -20.72 20.82 -14.51
N LEU A 82 -21.19 21.54 -13.48
CA LEU A 82 -20.92 21.21 -12.08
C LEU A 82 -21.49 19.84 -11.69
N PHE A 83 -22.69 19.50 -12.16
CA PHE A 83 -23.31 18.21 -11.92
C PHE A 83 -22.51 17.05 -12.54
N VAL A 84 -22.09 17.18 -13.79
CA VAL A 84 -21.30 16.16 -14.49
C VAL A 84 -19.90 16.00 -13.86
N MET A 85 -19.26 17.12 -13.51
CA MET A 85 -17.96 17.10 -12.82
C MET A 85 -18.06 16.43 -11.45
N GLY A 86 -19.11 16.73 -10.67
CA GLY A 86 -19.36 16.08 -9.39
C GLY A 86 -19.56 14.57 -9.54
N LEU A 87 -20.32 14.15 -10.55
CA LEU A 87 -20.53 12.73 -10.84
C LEU A 87 -19.23 12.02 -11.27
N ALA A 88 -18.39 12.68 -12.06
CA ALA A 88 -17.07 12.17 -12.45
C ALA A 88 -16.12 12.00 -11.25
N VAL A 89 -16.08 12.99 -10.35
CA VAL A 89 -15.28 12.92 -9.10
C VAL A 89 -15.77 11.78 -8.22
N LEU A 90 -17.09 11.57 -8.14
CA LEU A 90 -17.69 10.47 -7.38
C LEU A 90 -17.25 9.11 -7.94
N ILE A 91 -17.29 8.94 -9.27
CA ILE A 91 -16.82 7.72 -9.94
C ILE A 91 -15.30 7.50 -9.70
N LEU A 92 -14.50 8.56 -9.75
CA LEU A 92 -13.06 8.49 -9.43
C LEU A 92 -12.79 8.08 -7.98
N LEU A 93 -13.58 8.59 -7.03
CA LEU A 93 -13.48 8.18 -5.62
C LEU A 93 -13.85 6.71 -5.42
N ILE A 94 -14.95 6.25 -6.02
CA ILE A 94 -15.37 4.85 -5.91
C ILE A 94 -14.31 3.93 -6.50
N SER A 95 -13.83 4.22 -7.71
CA SER A 95 -12.79 3.41 -8.37
C SER A 95 -11.48 3.39 -7.59
N GLY A 96 -11.04 4.52 -7.03
CA GLY A 96 -9.86 4.57 -6.15
C GLY A 96 -10.02 3.68 -4.91
N ASN A 97 -11.18 3.69 -4.27
CA ASN A 97 -11.47 2.83 -3.12
C ASN A 97 -11.51 1.34 -3.49
N VAL A 98 -12.08 0.99 -4.65
CA VAL A 98 -12.10 -0.39 -5.14
C VAL A 98 -10.68 -0.91 -5.38
N ILE A 99 -9.81 -0.10 -5.98
CA ILE A 99 -8.39 -0.46 -6.19
C ILE A 99 -7.69 -0.67 -4.83
N SER A 100 -7.95 0.20 -3.85
CA SER A 100 -7.36 0.07 -2.52
C SER A 100 -7.83 -1.19 -1.77
N ALA A 101 -9.13 -1.50 -1.85
CA ALA A 101 -9.68 -2.74 -1.31
C ALA A 101 -9.05 -3.96 -1.98
N TYR A 102 -8.87 -3.93 -3.30
CA TYR A 102 -8.22 -5.00 -4.04
C TYR A 102 -6.75 -5.18 -3.66
N SER A 103 -5.99 -4.09 -3.46
CA SER A 103 -4.61 -4.16 -2.96
C SER A 103 -4.54 -4.83 -1.59
N THR A 104 -5.41 -4.40 -0.67
CA THR A 104 -5.48 -4.94 0.69
C THR A 104 -5.80 -6.43 0.69
N TRP A 105 -6.73 -6.86 -0.17
CA TRP A 105 -7.06 -8.26 -0.33
C TRP A 105 -5.86 -9.09 -0.85
N LEU A 106 -5.17 -8.60 -1.89
CA LEU A 106 -4.03 -9.29 -2.48
C LEU A 106 -2.87 -9.42 -1.47
N LYS A 107 -2.58 -8.37 -0.70
CA LYS A 107 -1.58 -8.39 0.39
C LYS A 107 -1.93 -9.43 1.45
N THR A 108 -3.17 -9.43 1.91
CA THR A 108 -3.64 -10.37 2.94
C THR A 108 -3.52 -11.81 2.45
N PHE A 109 -3.93 -12.07 1.21
CA PHE A 109 -3.82 -13.38 0.59
C PHE A 109 -2.36 -13.83 0.43
N PHE A 110 -1.46 -12.92 0.04
CA PHE A 110 -0.03 -13.20 -0.06
C PHE A 110 0.58 -13.56 1.30
N VAL A 111 0.30 -12.78 2.34
CA VAL A 111 0.77 -13.04 3.72
C VAL A 111 0.31 -14.41 4.20
N TRP A 112 -0.96 -14.75 3.96
CA TRP A 112 -1.52 -16.04 4.37
C TRP A 112 -0.85 -17.22 3.67
N ASN A 113 -0.61 -17.11 2.35
CA ASN A 113 0.09 -18.15 1.59
C ASN A 113 1.52 -18.38 2.08
N VAL A 114 2.24 -17.30 2.41
CA VAL A 114 3.59 -17.40 2.98
C VAL A 114 3.55 -18.05 4.37
N ASN A 115 2.57 -17.69 5.22
CA ASN A 115 2.38 -18.33 6.53
C ASN A 115 2.20 -19.85 6.40
N CYS A 116 1.24 -20.30 5.59
CA CYS A 116 0.97 -21.74 5.43
C CYS A 116 2.20 -22.53 4.96
N LYS A 117 3.02 -21.95 4.08
CA LYS A 117 4.27 -22.57 3.61
C LYS A 117 5.35 -22.65 4.69
N ILE A 118 5.55 -21.58 5.46
CA ILE A 118 6.53 -21.56 6.54
C ILE A 118 6.15 -22.60 7.59
N THR A 119 4.87 -22.61 7.99
CA THR A 119 4.33 -23.56 8.98
C THR A 119 4.49 -25.01 8.54
N THR A 120 4.15 -25.35 7.29
CA THR A 120 4.32 -26.71 6.77
C THR A 120 5.79 -27.13 6.66
N LYS A 121 6.70 -26.23 6.25
CA LYS A 121 8.14 -26.51 6.19
C LYS A 121 8.74 -26.72 7.58
N LEU A 122 8.33 -25.92 8.56
CA LEU A 122 8.78 -26.03 9.94
C LEU A 122 8.29 -27.35 10.56
N LEU A 123 7.00 -27.65 10.41
CA LEU A 123 6.39 -28.90 10.88
C LEU A 123 7.10 -30.13 10.29
N ARG A 124 7.38 -30.11 8.98
CA ARG A 124 8.13 -31.19 8.33
C ARG A 124 9.50 -31.36 8.96
N LYS A 125 10.24 -30.27 9.20
CA LYS A 125 11.56 -30.32 9.84
C LYS A 125 11.49 -30.88 11.27
N TYR A 126 10.45 -30.55 12.02
CA TYR A 126 10.21 -31.12 13.35
C TYR A 126 9.97 -32.64 13.26
N LEU A 127 9.14 -33.11 12.32
CA LEU A 127 8.86 -34.54 12.11
C LEU A 127 10.11 -35.38 11.79
N PHE A 128 11.10 -34.81 11.11
CA PHE A 128 12.36 -35.50 10.78
C PHE A 128 13.47 -35.33 11.84
N SER A 129 13.18 -34.69 12.99
CA SER A 129 14.16 -34.49 14.06
C SER A 129 14.35 -35.78 14.88
N PRO A 130 15.58 -36.12 15.30
CA PRO A 130 15.84 -37.32 16.09
C PRO A 130 15.05 -37.33 17.40
N TYR A 131 14.58 -38.52 17.80
CA TYR A 131 13.71 -38.71 18.96
C TYR A 131 14.29 -38.14 20.28
N ALA A 132 15.62 -38.13 20.41
CA ALA A 132 16.33 -37.51 21.54
C ALA A 132 16.02 -36.02 21.74
N TYR A 133 15.62 -35.30 20.69
CA TYR A 133 15.20 -33.90 20.76
C TYR A 133 13.85 -33.71 21.49
N PHE A 134 12.97 -34.72 21.43
CA PHE A 134 11.65 -34.69 22.05
C PHE A 134 11.66 -35.14 23.52
N LEU A 135 12.68 -35.90 23.95
CA LEU A 135 12.81 -36.40 25.33
C LEU A 135 13.05 -35.30 26.38
N ASN A 136 13.55 -34.13 25.97
CA ASN A 136 13.89 -33.01 26.84
C ASN A 136 12.98 -31.77 26.67
N ARG A 137 11.90 -31.87 25.89
CA ARG A 137 11.00 -30.73 25.63
C ARG A 137 9.54 -31.14 25.71
N ASN A 138 8.72 -30.25 26.26
CA ASN A 138 7.29 -30.45 26.31
C ASN A 138 6.69 -30.26 24.91
N THR A 139 5.89 -31.24 24.45
CA THR A 139 5.19 -31.21 23.17
C THR A 139 4.29 -29.98 23.03
N SER A 140 3.68 -29.53 24.15
CA SER A 140 2.83 -28.33 24.17
C SER A 140 3.61 -27.03 24.00
N GLU A 141 4.88 -26.97 24.43
CA GLU A 141 5.75 -25.81 24.16
C GLU A 141 6.22 -25.79 22.71
N LEU A 142 6.46 -26.95 22.12
CA LEU A 142 6.83 -27.06 20.70
C LEU A 142 5.70 -26.60 19.79
N GLU A 143 4.47 -27.04 20.05
CA GLU A 143 3.29 -26.63 19.29
C GLU A 143 3.02 -25.12 19.42
N LYS A 144 3.09 -24.60 20.65
CA LYS A 144 2.93 -23.17 20.92
C LYS A 144 4.02 -22.34 20.24
N ASN A 145 5.28 -22.79 20.25
CA ASN A 145 6.36 -22.08 19.56
C ASN A 145 6.18 -22.13 18.04
N ILE A 146 5.77 -23.25 17.45
CA ILE A 146 5.55 -23.33 15.99
C ILE A 146 4.43 -22.37 15.57
N THR A 147 3.29 -22.40 16.26
CA THR A 147 2.13 -21.56 15.90
C THR A 147 2.41 -20.09 16.19
N SER A 148 2.92 -19.75 17.38
CA SER A 148 3.18 -18.36 17.75
C SER A 148 4.37 -17.73 17.01
N GLU A 149 5.46 -18.45 16.73
CA GLU A 149 6.56 -17.90 15.93
C GLU A 149 6.16 -17.75 14.46
N CYS A 150 5.42 -18.70 13.88
CA CYS A 150 4.94 -18.59 12.50
C CYS A 150 3.96 -17.43 12.33
N ASP A 151 3.00 -17.27 13.25
CA ASP A 151 2.04 -16.17 13.21
C ASP A 151 2.70 -14.83 13.53
N ALA A 152 3.69 -14.78 14.43
CA ALA A 152 4.45 -13.56 14.67
C ALA A 152 5.32 -13.16 13.47
N LEU A 153 5.97 -14.10 12.80
CA LEU A 153 6.79 -13.83 11.61
C LEU A 153 5.96 -13.43 10.39
N SER A 154 4.85 -14.11 10.15
CA SER A 154 4.03 -13.86 8.96
C SER A 154 2.96 -12.79 9.20
N GLY A 155 2.18 -12.91 10.27
CA GLY A 155 1.10 -11.99 10.61
C GLY A 155 1.63 -10.64 11.09
N ASN A 156 2.58 -10.60 12.02
CA ASN A 156 3.05 -9.31 12.56
C ASN A 156 4.17 -8.69 11.71
N PHE A 157 5.21 -9.45 11.34
CA PHE A 157 6.35 -8.85 10.66
C PHE A 157 6.10 -8.63 9.15
N LEU A 158 5.66 -9.66 8.41
CA LEU A 158 5.47 -9.53 6.96
C LEU A 158 4.33 -8.57 6.60
N GLN A 159 3.19 -8.65 7.30
CA GLN A 159 2.08 -7.73 7.07
C GLN A 159 2.45 -6.28 7.41
N SER A 160 3.10 -6.04 8.55
CA SER A 160 3.57 -4.70 8.91
C SER A 160 4.60 -4.16 7.92
N PHE A 161 5.50 -5.02 7.43
CA PHE A 161 6.49 -4.63 6.41
C PHE A 161 5.81 -4.21 5.10
N LEU A 162 4.83 -4.98 4.62
CA LEU A 162 4.06 -4.64 3.42
C LEU A 162 3.27 -3.33 3.59
N ASN A 163 2.58 -3.16 4.73
CA ASN A 163 1.82 -1.95 5.03
C ASN A 163 2.75 -0.72 5.14
N MET A 164 3.96 -0.89 5.71
CA MET A 164 4.95 0.18 5.79
C MET A 164 5.46 0.59 4.40
N MET A 165 5.73 -0.39 3.53
CA MET A 165 6.14 -0.11 2.14
C MET A 165 5.03 0.61 1.36
N GLU A 166 3.79 0.13 1.43
CA GLU A 166 2.63 0.77 0.84
C GLU A 166 2.46 2.22 1.33
N GLY A 167 2.54 2.42 2.65
CA GLY A 167 2.43 3.74 3.26
C GLY A 167 3.50 4.69 2.73
N LEU A 168 4.76 4.25 2.70
CA LEU A 168 5.87 5.04 2.14
C LEU A 168 5.66 5.39 0.67
N ILE A 169 5.26 4.41 -0.16
CA ILE A 169 5.01 4.61 -1.59
C ILE A 169 3.87 5.62 -1.80
N THR A 170 2.76 5.43 -1.10
CA THR A 170 1.57 6.29 -1.21
C THR A 170 1.89 7.71 -0.74
N THR A 171 2.56 7.87 0.39
CA THR A 171 3.00 9.18 0.89
C THR A 171 3.95 9.86 -0.10
N LEU A 172 4.92 9.13 -0.67
CA LEU A 172 5.82 9.70 -1.68
C LEU A 172 5.07 10.17 -2.93
N ILE A 173 4.13 9.37 -3.44
CA ILE A 173 3.33 9.74 -4.62
C ILE A 173 2.50 11.00 -4.33
N ILE A 174 1.86 11.07 -3.17
CA ILE A 174 1.08 12.24 -2.75
C ILE A 174 1.98 13.47 -2.64
N LEU A 175 3.17 13.34 -2.03
CA LEU A 175 4.12 14.45 -1.91
C LEU A 175 4.59 14.96 -3.28
N ILE A 176 4.90 14.06 -4.21
CA ILE A 176 5.31 14.43 -5.58
C ILE A 176 4.19 15.19 -6.29
N MET A 177 2.95 14.69 -6.19
CA MET A 177 1.78 15.35 -6.80
C MET A 177 1.47 16.70 -6.16
N LEU A 178 1.60 16.80 -4.84
CA LEU A 178 1.41 18.06 -4.12
C LEU A 178 2.44 19.10 -4.54
N LEU A 179 3.71 18.70 -4.74
CA LEU A 179 4.80 19.58 -5.18
C LEU A 179 4.51 20.17 -6.57
N LEU A 180 3.88 19.41 -7.46
CA LEU A 180 3.45 19.88 -8.78
C LEU A 180 2.28 20.87 -8.73
N THR A 181 1.43 20.76 -7.70
CA THR A 181 0.21 21.56 -7.61
C THR A 181 0.45 22.85 -6.84
N ASP A 182 1.05 22.77 -5.65
CA ASP A 182 1.34 23.91 -4.78
C ASP A 182 2.64 23.67 -3.95
N PRO A 183 3.76 24.34 -4.31
CA PRO A 183 5.03 24.19 -3.61
C PRO A 183 4.98 24.60 -2.12
N LEU A 184 4.14 25.57 -1.78
CA LEU A 184 4.03 26.15 -0.44
C LEU A 184 3.38 25.18 0.57
N VAL A 185 2.30 24.50 0.16
CA VAL A 185 1.61 23.50 0.98
C VAL A 185 2.51 22.28 1.21
N THR A 186 3.36 21.96 0.23
CA THR A 186 4.31 20.85 0.30
C THR A 186 5.40 21.03 1.36
N VAL A 187 5.94 22.25 1.49
CA VAL A 187 6.96 22.55 2.50
C VAL A 187 6.39 22.42 3.93
N ILE A 188 5.15 22.87 4.13
CA ILE A 188 4.48 22.82 5.43
C ILE A 188 4.19 21.36 5.84
N SER A 189 3.63 20.55 4.94
CA SER A 189 3.29 19.15 5.23
C SER A 189 4.53 18.31 5.52
N MET A 190 5.63 18.54 4.79
CA MET A 190 6.89 17.85 5.01
C MET A 190 7.51 18.19 6.38
N GLY A 191 7.36 19.44 6.84
CA GLY A 191 7.75 19.85 8.19
C GLY A 191 6.97 19.12 9.30
N THR A 192 5.66 18.92 9.12
CA THR A 192 4.82 18.22 10.11
C THR A 192 5.06 16.71 10.17
N LEU A 193 5.45 16.07 9.06
CA LEU A 193 5.76 14.63 9.02
C LEU A 193 7.11 14.28 9.69
N ILE A 194 8.01 15.26 9.77
CA ILE A 194 9.33 15.11 10.39
C ILE A 194 9.30 15.38 11.90
N THR A 195 8.26 16.06 12.40
CA THR A 195 8.09 16.45 13.81
C THR A 195 7.27 15.41 14.57
#